data_AF-A0A2A5M894-F1
#
_entry.id   AF-A0A2A5M894-F1
#
_cell.length_a   1.000
_cell.length_b   1.000
_cell.length_c   1.000
_cell.angle_alpha   90.00
_cell.angle_beta   90.00
_cell.angle_gamma   90.00
#
_symmetry.space_group_name_H-M   'P 1'
#
loop_
_entity.id
_entity.type
_entity.pdbx_description
1 polymer ?
#
loop_
_entity_poly.entity_id
_entity_poly.type
_entity_poly.pdbx_seq_one_letter_code
_entity_poly.pdbx_strand_id
1 'polypeptide(L)'
;GGKTTSTIKLANYLKLRNKKVLVAACDLQRLAAVEQLRQLCEANEIELFFIENEKDPIRVAKEALKKAESSMVDVLLVDTAGRLAIDETLMNELKAVKDVLNPDEIFYVADAMSGQDGVKTAASFNEVLGISGVILSKFDA
;
A
#
# COMPACT_ATOMS: atom_id res chain seq x y z
N GLY A 1 -11.87 3.89 -0.64
CA GLY A 1 -10.63 4.55 -0.23
C GLY A 1 -9.46 4.38 -1.20
N GLY A 2 -9.63 4.02 -2.48
CA GLY A 2 -8.64 4.30 -3.53
C GLY A 2 -7.22 3.70 -3.47
N LYS A 3 -6.80 2.98 -2.41
CA LYS A 3 -5.41 2.54 -2.16
C LYS A 3 -4.67 1.99 -3.38
N THR A 4 -5.10 0.84 -3.92
CA THR A 4 -4.44 0.18 -5.06
C THR A 4 -4.25 1.12 -6.26
N THR A 5 -5.26 1.93 -6.59
CA THR A 5 -5.15 2.92 -7.68
C THR A 5 -4.22 4.07 -7.32
N SER A 6 -4.27 4.57 -6.09
CA SER A 6 -3.35 5.61 -5.59
C SER A 6 -1.90 5.13 -5.58
N THR A 7 -1.65 3.87 -5.20
CA THR A 7 -0.33 3.22 -5.25
C THR A 7 0.24 3.27 -6.67
N ILE A 8 -0.56 2.90 -7.68
CA ILE A 8 -0.14 2.93 -9.08
C ILE A 8 0.06 4.35 -9.61
N LYS A 9 -0.81 5.29 -9.24
CA LYS A 9 -0.64 6.71 -9.59
C LYS A 9 0.65 7.28 -9.02
N LEU A 10 0.98 6.95 -7.76
CA LEU A 10 2.23 7.37 -7.13
C LEU A 10 3.44 6.70 -7.78
N ALA A 11 3.36 5.41 -8.07
CA ALA A 11 4.42 4.67 -8.77
C ALA A 11 4.74 5.32 -10.13
N ASN A 12 3.71 5.64 -10.92
CA ASN A 12 3.86 6.35 -12.18
C ASN A 12 4.46 7.74 -12.00
N TYR A 13 3.98 8.51 -11.02
CA TYR A 13 4.50 9.84 -10.71
C TYR A 13 6.00 9.82 -10.41
N LEU A 14 6.47 8.80 -9.69
CA LEU A 14 7.88 8.59 -9.36
C LEU A 14 8.68 8.09 -10.57
N LYS A 15 8.13 7.14 -11.34
CA LYS A 15 8.73 6.65 -12.59
C LYS A 15 8.99 7.78 -13.59
N LEU A 16 8.03 8.70 -13.77
CA LEU A 16 8.18 9.90 -14.61
C LEU A 16 9.28 10.86 -14.14
N ARG A 17 9.76 10.71 -12.90
CA ARG A 17 10.90 11.43 -12.31
C ARG A 17 12.19 10.60 -12.31
N ASN A 18 12.26 9.59 -13.17
CA ASN A 18 13.40 8.69 -13.31
C ASN A 18 13.74 7.91 -12.03
N LYS A 19 12.73 7.59 -11.20
CA LYS A 19 12.88 6.66 -10.08
C LYS A 19 12.56 5.23 -10.51
N LYS A 20 13.39 4.29 -10.10
CA LYS A 20 13.13 2.86 -10.22
C LYS A 20 12.17 2.43 -9.10
N VAL A 21 10.94 2.08 -9.46
CA VAL A 21 9.88 1.77 -8.50
C VAL A 21 9.56 0.28 -8.54
N LEU A 22 9.48 -0.34 -7.37
CA LEU A 22 8.91 -1.67 -7.17
C LEU A 22 7.61 -1.53 -6.36
N VAL A 23 6.55 -2.20 -6.79
CA VAL A 23 5.29 -2.30 -6.04
C VAL A 23 5.17 -3.69 -5.44
N ALA A 24 4.68 -3.83 -4.21
CA ALA A 24 4.44 -5.12 -3.55
C ALA A 24 2.95 -5.33 -3.25
N ALA A 25 2.43 -6.51 -3.57
CA ALA A 25 1.02 -6.88 -3.37
C ALA A 25 0.80 -7.52 -1.98
N CYS A 26 0.47 -6.72 -0.97
CA CYS A 26 0.19 -7.19 0.39
C CYS A 26 -1.30 -7.22 0.76
N ASP A 27 -2.22 -6.83 -0.14
CA ASP A 27 -3.66 -7.10 0.00
C ASP A 27 -3.96 -8.55 -0.39
N LEU A 28 -3.71 -9.49 0.53
CA LEU A 28 -3.94 -10.93 0.32
C LEU A 28 -5.33 -11.39 0.77
N GLN A 29 -6.07 -10.54 1.48
CA GLN A 29 -7.38 -10.88 2.04
C GLN A 29 -8.53 -10.65 1.05
N ARG A 30 -8.37 -9.69 0.13
CA ARG A 30 -9.40 -9.36 -0.85
C ARG A 30 -9.24 -10.22 -2.11
N LEU A 31 -10.34 -10.83 -2.53
CA LEU A 31 -10.37 -11.65 -3.75
C LEU A 31 -9.89 -10.84 -4.96
N ALA A 32 -9.01 -11.46 -5.75
CA ALA A 32 -8.40 -10.88 -6.95
C ALA A 32 -7.65 -9.55 -6.75
N ALA A 33 -7.31 -9.14 -5.52
CA ALA A 33 -6.58 -7.90 -5.29
C ALA A 33 -5.17 -7.91 -5.89
N VAL A 34 -4.45 -9.03 -5.74
CA VAL A 34 -3.13 -9.24 -6.37
C VAL A 34 -3.25 -9.18 -7.90
N GLU A 35 -4.25 -9.85 -8.47
CA GLU A 35 -4.47 -9.86 -9.93
C GLU A 35 -4.85 -8.47 -10.47
N GLN A 36 -5.70 -7.73 -9.75
CA GLN A 36 -6.00 -6.34 -10.08
C GLN A 36 -4.73 -5.48 -10.08
N LEU A 37 -3.91 -5.60 -9.05
CA LEU A 37 -2.66 -4.84 -8.96
C LEU A 37 -1.67 -5.26 -10.05
N ARG A 38 -1.62 -6.55 -10.41
CA ARG A 38 -0.83 -7.10 -11.52
C ARG A 38 -1.21 -6.46 -12.85
N GLN A 39 -2.50 -6.44 -13.18
CA GLN A 39 -2.99 -5.81 -14.41
C GLN A 39 -2.66 -4.31 -14.46
N LEU A 40 -2.81 -3.60 -13.33
CA LEU A 40 -2.46 -2.19 -13.26
C LEU A 40 -0.95 -1.95 -13.40
N CYS A 41 -0.11 -2.78 -12.79
CA CYS A 41 1.35 -2.67 -12.95
C CYS A 41 1.77 -2.95 -14.40
N GLU A 42 1.23 -4.00 -15.01
CA GLU A 42 1.50 -4.39 -16.40
C GLU A 42 1.12 -3.26 -17.37
N ALA A 43 -0.09 -2.71 -17.25
CA ALA A 43 -0.58 -1.63 -18.10
C ALA A 43 0.23 -0.32 -17.99
N ASN A 44 1.00 -0.15 -16.91
CA ASN A 44 1.80 1.05 -16.64
C ASN A 44 3.31 0.77 -16.68
N GLU A 45 3.70 -0.45 -17.07
CA GLU A 45 5.08 -0.92 -17.10
C GLU A 45 5.81 -0.62 -15.76
N ILE A 46 5.16 -0.98 -14.64
CA ILE A 46 5.71 -0.90 -13.28
C ILE A 46 6.06 -2.32 -12.82
N GLU A 47 7.21 -2.48 -12.16
CA GLU A 47 7.60 -3.77 -11.62
C GLU A 47 6.73 -4.13 -10.40
N LEU A 48 6.16 -5.34 -10.40
CA LEU A 48 5.39 -5.89 -9.29
C LEU A 48 6.15 -7.03 -8.61
N PHE A 49 6.06 -7.06 -7.28
CA PHE A 49 6.41 -8.19 -6.45
C PHE A 49 5.16 -8.80 -5.82
N PHE A 50 5.04 -10.12 -5.96
CA PHE A 50 4.04 -10.94 -5.28
C PHE A 50 4.57 -12.37 -5.14
N ILE A 51 3.98 -13.13 -4.22
CA ILE A 51 4.25 -14.56 -4.06
C ILE A 51 2.96 -15.30 -4.40
N GLU A 52 3.03 -16.22 -5.35
CA GLU A 52 1.85 -16.97 -5.80
C GLU A 52 1.27 -17.83 -4.66
N ASN A 53 -0.04 -17.79 -4.49
CA ASN A 53 -0.79 -18.52 -3.44
C ASN A 53 -0.38 -18.19 -1.98
N GLU A 54 0.34 -17.09 -1.76
CA GLU A 54 0.70 -16.64 -0.42
C GLU A 54 -0.51 -16.04 0.32
N LYS A 55 -0.54 -16.24 1.64
CA LYS A 55 -1.57 -15.72 2.54
C LYS A 55 -1.00 -14.83 3.65
N ASP A 56 0.31 -14.88 3.87
CA ASP A 56 1.00 -14.05 4.85
C ASP A 56 1.55 -12.75 4.21
N PRO A 57 0.93 -11.58 4.48
CA PRO A 57 1.40 -10.32 3.93
C PRO A 57 2.77 -9.89 4.50
N ILE A 58 3.14 -10.34 5.70
CA ILE A 58 4.44 -10.05 6.30
C ILE A 58 5.54 -10.71 5.49
N ARG A 59 5.32 -11.95 5.04
CA ARG A 59 6.26 -12.67 4.17
C ARG A 59 6.42 -11.96 2.82
N VAL A 60 5.32 -11.52 2.19
CA VAL A 60 5.41 -10.77 0.94
C VAL A 60 6.18 -9.46 1.12
N ALA A 61 5.86 -8.69 2.18
CA ALA A 61 6.54 -7.44 2.50
C ALA A 61 8.06 -7.64 2.71
N LYS A 62 8.45 -8.67 3.48
CA LYS A 62 9.85 -8.97 3.78
C LYS A 62 10.65 -9.35 2.53
N GLU A 63 10.10 -10.21 1.69
CA GLU A 63 10.78 -10.64 0.46
C GLU A 63 10.78 -9.52 -0.59
N ALA A 64 9.75 -8.66 -0.62
CA ALA A 64 9.75 -7.46 -1.45
C ALA A 64 10.86 -6.49 -1.07
N LEU A 65 11.09 -6.26 0.23
CA LEU A 65 12.17 -5.41 0.73
C LEU A 65 13.54 -5.95 0.32
N LYS A 66 13.79 -7.26 0.49
CA LYS A 66 15.03 -7.89 0.02
C LYS A 66 15.23 -7.75 -1.49
N LYS A 67 14.15 -7.89 -2.28
CA LYS A 67 14.21 -7.70 -3.73
C LYS A 67 14.52 -6.24 -4.08
N ALA A 68 13.90 -5.29 -3.39
CA ALA A 68 14.14 -3.87 -3.56
C ALA A 68 15.62 -3.52 -3.33
N GLU A 69 16.19 -3.99 -2.22
CA GLU A 69 17.60 -3.78 -1.86
C GLU A 69 18.56 -4.40 -2.89
N SER A 70 18.35 -5.68 -3.24
CA SER A 70 19.22 -6.39 -4.20
C SER A 70 19.11 -5.88 -5.62
N SER A 71 17.97 -5.31 -6.01
CA SER A 71 17.72 -4.79 -7.35
C SER A 71 18.00 -3.29 -7.46
N MET A 72 18.53 -2.66 -6.41
CA MET A 72 18.81 -1.22 -6.34
C MET A 72 17.62 -0.37 -6.83
N VAL A 73 16.41 -0.66 -6.33
CA VAL A 73 15.23 0.17 -6.61
C VAL A 73 15.28 1.42 -5.74
N ASP A 74 14.85 2.57 -6.27
CA ASP A 74 14.81 3.82 -5.51
C ASP A 74 13.67 3.83 -4.50
N VAL A 75 12.52 3.24 -4.86
CA VAL A 75 11.30 3.29 -4.06
C VAL A 75 10.58 1.94 -4.09
N LEU A 76 10.28 1.41 -2.91
CA LEU A 76 9.36 0.30 -2.70
C LEU A 76 8.01 0.86 -2.22
N LEU A 77 6.94 0.58 -2.97
CA LEU A 77 5.57 0.88 -2.56
C LEU A 77 4.85 -0.41 -2.16
N VAL A 78 4.19 -0.41 -1.02
CA VAL A 78 3.50 -1.60 -0.49
C VAL A 78 2.00 -1.34 -0.45
N ASP A 79 1.22 -2.06 -1.27
CA ASP A 79 -0.25 -1.98 -1.26
C ASP A 79 -0.83 -2.98 -0.27
N THR A 80 -1.37 -2.49 0.84
CA THR A 80 -1.95 -3.33 1.91
C THR A 80 -3.46 -3.46 1.79
N ALA A 81 -4.03 -4.46 2.46
CA ALA A 81 -5.48 -4.57 2.61
C ALA A 81 -6.09 -3.30 3.24
N GLY A 82 -7.35 -2.99 2.88
CA GLY A 82 -8.11 -1.91 3.49
C GLY A 82 -9.20 -2.42 4.41
N ARG A 83 -9.29 -1.90 5.64
CA ARG A 83 -10.47 -2.05 6.50
C ARG A 83 -10.71 -0.81 7.36
N LEU A 84 -11.81 -0.84 8.09
CA LEU A 84 -12.16 0.12 9.13
C LEU A 84 -11.20 -0.03 10.31
N ALA A 85 -10.84 1.09 10.97
CA ALA A 85 -9.91 1.12 12.10
C ALA A 85 -10.32 0.27 13.32
N ILE A 86 -11.57 -0.22 13.35
CA ILE A 86 -12.11 -1.02 14.45
C ILE A 86 -11.71 -2.50 14.41
N ASP A 87 -11.03 -2.96 13.36
CA ASP A 87 -10.55 -4.34 13.26
C ASP A 87 -9.16 -4.49 13.89
N GLU A 88 -9.11 -4.89 15.16
CA GLU A 88 -7.87 -5.10 15.92
C GLU A 88 -6.93 -6.12 15.26
N THR A 89 -7.48 -7.16 14.64
CA THR A 89 -6.67 -8.22 14.01
C THR A 89 -5.93 -7.64 12.82
N LEU A 90 -6.60 -6.83 12.00
CA LEU A 90 -5.93 -6.14 10.90
C LEU A 90 -4.91 -5.11 11.40
N MET A 91 -5.25 -4.30 12.40
CA MET A 91 -4.31 -3.29 12.91
C MET A 91 -3.02 -3.93 13.43
N ASN A 92 -3.12 -5.11 14.06
CA ASN A 92 -1.95 -5.89 14.46
C ASN A 92 -1.15 -6.42 13.26
N GLU A 93 -1.81 -6.88 12.20
CA GLU A 93 -1.16 -7.30 10.95
C GLU A 93 -0.42 -6.13 10.28
N LEU A 94 -1.06 -4.96 10.17
CA LEU A 94 -0.45 -3.74 9.63
C LEU A 94 0.73 -3.26 10.46
N LYS A 95 0.63 -3.38 11.79
CA LYS A 95 1.74 -3.08 12.70
C LYS A 95 2.91 -4.03 12.46
N ALA A 96 2.66 -5.33 12.32
CA ALA A 96 3.70 -6.30 12.02
C ALA A 96 4.36 -6.05 10.66
N VAL A 97 3.58 -5.68 9.64
CA VAL A 97 4.11 -5.26 8.32
C VAL A 97 4.97 -4.00 8.46
N LYS A 98 4.51 -2.99 9.20
CA LYS A 98 5.28 -1.77 9.50
C LYS A 98 6.59 -2.11 10.19
N ASP A 99 6.58 -2.96 11.21
CA ASP A 99 7.77 -3.31 12.00
C ASP A 99 8.83 -4.03 11.15
N VAL A 100 8.41 -4.87 10.19
CA VAL A 100 9.33 -5.54 9.26
C VAL A 100 9.88 -4.59 8.21
N LEU A 101 9.07 -3.64 7.73
CA LEU A 101 9.46 -2.73 6.65
C LEU A 101 10.21 -1.49 7.13
N ASN A 102 9.95 -1.04 8.36
CA ASN A 102 10.38 0.27 8.89
C ASN A 102 10.24 1.39 7.84
N PRO A 103 9.03 1.66 7.33
CA PRO A 103 8.82 2.52 6.16
C PRO A 103 9.16 3.98 6.45
N ASP A 104 9.73 4.67 5.46
CA ASP A 104 9.99 6.12 5.53
C ASP A 104 8.68 6.93 5.61
N GLU A 105 7.65 6.48 4.87
CA GLU A 105 6.38 7.17 4.76
C GLU A 105 5.19 6.21 4.84
N ILE A 106 4.15 6.59 5.58
CA ILE A 106 2.89 5.84 5.66
C ILE A 106 1.74 6.74 5.25
N PHE A 107 1.05 6.39 4.16
CA PHE A 107 -0.07 7.16 3.63
C PHE A 107 -1.42 6.52 3.97
N TYR A 108 -2.30 7.29 4.62
CA TYR A 108 -3.70 6.93 4.75
C TYR A 108 -4.48 7.37 3.51
N VAL A 109 -5.16 6.44 2.83
CA VAL A 109 -5.94 6.76 1.62
C VAL A 109 -7.44 6.76 1.93
N ALA A 110 -8.06 7.92 1.82
CA ALA A 110 -9.48 8.14 2.10
C ALA A 110 -10.26 8.50 0.83
N ASP A 111 -11.58 8.33 0.89
CA ASP A 111 -12.50 8.87 -0.11
C ASP A 111 -12.78 10.34 0.23
N ALA A 112 -12.74 11.26 -0.73
CA ALA A 112 -13.00 12.69 -0.50
C ALA A 112 -14.41 12.92 0.08
N MET A 113 -15.36 12.02 -0.18
CA MET A 113 -16.72 12.09 0.35
C MET A 113 -16.85 11.57 1.80
N SER A 114 -15.77 11.05 2.41
CA SER A 114 -15.82 10.39 3.72
C SER A 114 -16.11 11.31 4.91
N GLY A 115 -16.03 12.63 4.73
CA GLY A 115 -16.40 13.62 5.74
C GLY A 115 -15.72 13.37 7.10
N GLN A 116 -16.51 13.47 8.18
CA GLN A 116 -16.02 13.33 9.55
C GLN A 116 -15.58 11.90 9.91
N ASP A 117 -16.13 10.87 9.26
CA ASP A 117 -15.79 9.48 9.54
C ASP A 117 -14.39 9.13 9.01
N GLY A 118 -13.99 9.75 7.89
CA GLY A 118 -12.62 9.67 7.38
C GLY A 118 -11.61 10.27 8.36
N VAL A 119 -11.93 11.41 8.98
CA VAL A 119 -11.06 12.08 9.98
C VAL A 119 -10.87 11.21 11.22
N LYS A 120 -11.95 10.63 11.77
CA LYS A 120 -11.87 9.74 12.93
C LYS A 120 -11.03 8.50 12.63
N THR A 121 -11.24 7.89 11.46
CA THR A 121 -10.48 6.72 11.03
C THR A 121 -9.00 7.06 10.87
N ALA A 122 -8.67 8.19 10.24
CA ALA A 122 -7.29 8.64 10.09
C ALA A 122 -6.61 8.86 11.45
N ALA A 123 -7.31 9.42 12.44
CA ALA A 123 -6.78 9.61 13.79
C ALA A 123 -6.42 8.26 14.46
N SER A 124 -7.32 7.26 14.41
CA SER A 124 -7.03 5.93 14.95
C SER A 124 -5.89 5.22 14.23
N PHE A 125 -5.79 5.36 12.90
CA PHE A 125 -4.65 4.84 12.14
C PHE A 125 -3.35 5.53 12.54
N ASN A 126 -3.38 6.84 12.77
CA ASN A 126 -2.22 7.59 13.19
C ASN A 126 -1.71 7.17 14.57
N GLU A 127 -2.59 6.92 15.53
CA GLU A 127 -2.22 6.47 16.87
C GLU A 127 -1.47 5.13 16.85
N VAL A 128 -1.86 4.22 15.96
CA VAL A 128 -1.28 2.87 15.90
C VAL A 128 -0.07 2.79 14.97
N LEU A 129 -0.16 3.41 13.79
CA LEU A 129 0.82 3.27 12.71
C LEU A 129 1.70 4.51 12.53
N GLY A 130 1.31 5.68 13.00
CA GLY A 130 2.03 6.94 12.75
C GLY A 130 2.03 7.29 11.27
N ILE A 131 0.92 7.84 10.77
CA ILE A 131 0.79 8.17 9.35
C ILE A 131 1.54 9.47 9.06
N SER A 132 2.22 9.51 7.92
CA SER A 132 2.93 10.70 7.46
C SER A 132 2.04 11.65 6.66
N GLY A 133 1.03 11.11 5.98
CA GLY A 133 0.20 11.88 5.08
C GLY A 133 -1.11 11.22 4.73
N VAL A 134 -1.98 12.01 4.09
CA VAL A 134 -3.29 11.57 3.64
C VAL A 134 -3.41 11.77 2.14
N ILE A 135 -3.88 10.74 1.44
CA ILE A 135 -4.26 10.81 0.03
C ILE A 135 -5.79 10.76 -0.04
N LEU A 136 -6.39 11.83 -0.52
CA LEU A 136 -7.82 11.91 -0.76
C LEU A 136 -8.12 11.53 -2.22
N SER A 137 -8.95 10.50 -2.40
CA SER A 137 -9.34 9.95 -3.70
C SER A 137 -10.75 10.37 -4.10
N LYS A 138 -11.10 10.23 -5.40
CA LYS A 138 -12.42 10.56 -5.96
C LYS A 138 -12.87 12.01 -5.78
N PHE A 139 -11.96 12.96 -5.98
CA PHE A 139 -12.32 14.39 -5.99
C PHE A 139 -13.07 14.83 -7.25
N ASP A 140 -13.02 14.01 -8.29
CA ASP A 140 -13.66 14.19 -9.58
C ASP A 140 -15.12 13.68 -9.62
N ALA A 141 -15.57 13.07 -8.52
CA ALA A 141 -16.93 12.53 -8.37
C ALA A 141 -17.96 13.61 -8.05
#